data_AF-A0A645BVM9-F1
#
_entry.id   AF-A0A645BVM9-F1
#
_cell.length_a   1.000
_cell.length_b   1.000
_cell.length_c   1.000
_cell.angle_alpha   90.00
_cell.angle_beta   90.00
_cell.angle_gamma   90.00
#
_symmetry.space_group_name_H-M   'P 1'
#
loop_
_entity.id
_entity.type
_entity.pdbx_description
1 polymer ?
#
loop_
_entity_poly.entity_id
_entity_poly.type
_entity_poly.pdbx_seq_one_letter_code
_entity_poly.pdbx_strand_id
1 'polypeptide(L)'
;MYIYGSNRTVDIAIDALLPMIIELNTIKRDKVSIYSLATKLSISNKFISELIVYTDIKLSNSKSILLNDLNFKPWFLYFAISAVADIKFKYLISKKDSAVGNGYITL
;
A
#
# COMPACT_ATOMS: atom_id res chain seq x y z
N MET A 1 -16.96 15.50 -29.05
CA MET A 1 -16.26 16.67 -28.50
C MET A 1 -14.94 16.18 -27.91
N TYR A 2 -13.83 16.38 -28.62
CA TYR A 2 -12.52 15.90 -28.19
C TYR A 2 -11.97 16.82 -27.09
N ILE A 3 -11.72 16.26 -25.90
CA ILE A 3 -11.08 16.94 -24.77
C ILE A 3 -9.59 17.09 -25.13
N TYR A 4 -9.24 18.09 -25.94
CA TYR A 4 -7.85 18.55 -26.01
C TYR A 4 -7.65 19.53 -24.85
N GLY A 5 -7.46 18.98 -23.65
CA GLY A 5 -7.03 19.79 -22.51
C GLY A 5 -5.65 20.35 -22.82
N SER A 6 -5.45 21.66 -22.65
CA SER A 6 -4.14 22.30 -22.78
C SER A 6 -3.11 21.55 -21.95
N ASN A 7 -2.02 21.07 -22.55
CA ASN A 7 -0.91 20.42 -21.84
C ASN A 7 -0.45 21.26 -20.64
N ARG A 8 -0.56 22.59 -20.74
CA ARG A 8 -0.27 23.54 -19.66
C ARG A 8 -1.06 23.27 -18.38
N THR A 9 -2.32 22.85 -18.47
CA THR A 9 -3.14 22.53 -17.29
C THR A 9 -2.63 21.27 -16.60
N VAL A 10 -2.18 20.29 -17.37
CA VAL A 10 -1.56 19.07 -16.85
C VAL A 10 -0.21 19.40 -16.21
N ASP A 11 0.60 20.23 -16.86
CA ASP A 11 1.91 20.66 -16.34
C ASP A 11 1.75 21.38 -14.99
N ILE A 12 0.82 22.34 -14.90
CA ILE A 12 0.51 23.06 -13.65
C ILE A 12 0.05 22.09 -12.55
N ALA A 13 -0.77 21.10 -12.90
CA ALA A 13 -1.24 20.11 -11.94
C ALA A 13 -0.10 19.20 -11.44
N ILE A 14 0.79 18.76 -12.35
CA ILE A 14 1.94 17.92 -12.02
C ILE A 14 2.93 18.70 -11.13
N ASP A 15 3.21 19.96 -11.45
CA ASP A 15 4.10 20.82 -10.66
C ASP A 15 3.56 21.06 -9.25
N ALA A 16 2.25 21.13 -9.07
CA ALA A 16 1.62 21.26 -7.75
C ALA A 16 1.61 19.94 -6.96
N LEU A 17 1.37 18.81 -7.64
CA LEU A 17 1.24 17.50 -6.98
C LEU A 17 2.59 16.86 -6.63
N LEU A 18 3.63 17.07 -7.45
CA LEU A 18 4.95 16.46 -7.23
C LEU A 18 5.53 16.74 -5.83
N PRO A 19 5.58 17.99 -5.34
CA PRO A 19 6.03 18.28 -4.00
C PRO A 19 5.20 17.56 -2.93
N MET A 20 3.88 17.51 -3.09
CA MET A 20 2.98 16.85 -2.16
C MET A 20 3.27 15.34 -2.06
N ILE A 21 3.48 14.66 -3.19
CA ILE A 21 3.76 13.21 -3.21
C ILE A 21 5.15 12.90 -2.62
N ILE A 22 6.11 13.83 -2.78
CA ILE A 22 7.44 13.75 -2.15
C ILE A 22 7.32 13.90 -0.63
N GLU A 23 6.55 14.88 -0.15
CA GLU A 23 6.30 15.09 1.28
C GLU A 23 5.56 13.91 1.93
N LEU A 24 4.70 13.22 1.18
CA LEU A 24 4.06 11.96 1.61
C LEU A 24 5.03 10.77 1.66
N ASN A 25 6.32 10.97 1.40
CA ASN A 25 7.37 9.96 1.39
C ASN A 25 7.02 8.74 0.53
N THR A 26 6.30 8.98 -0.58
CA THR A 26 5.86 7.95 -1.53
C THR A 26 6.91 7.78 -2.63
N ILE A 27 7.42 8.91 -3.13
CA ILE A 27 8.55 8.99 -4.05
C ILE A 27 9.58 9.95 -3.48
N LYS A 28 10.84 9.79 -3.89
CA LYS A 28 11.90 10.75 -3.61
C LYS A 28 12.47 11.29 -4.91
N ARG A 29 12.96 12.54 -4.86
CA ARG A 29 13.65 13.17 -5.99
C ARG A 29 15.15 12.92 -5.85
N ASP A 30 15.72 12.10 -6.72
CA ASP A 30 17.17 11.87 -6.73
C ASP A 30 17.90 12.97 -7.53
N LYS A 31 17.30 13.45 -8.63
CA LYS A 31 17.78 14.60 -9.43
C LYS A 31 16.61 15.36 -10.06
N VAL A 32 16.89 16.50 -10.69
CA VAL A 32 15.89 17.22 -11.50
C VAL A 32 15.30 16.24 -12.53
N SER A 33 13.98 16.12 -12.51
CA SER A 33 13.18 15.21 -13.36
C SER A 33 13.49 13.71 -13.20
N ILE A 34 14.24 13.29 -12.17
CA ILE A 34 14.51 11.88 -11.86
C ILE A 34 13.98 11.58 -10.46
N TYR A 35 13.01 10.67 -10.42
CA TYR A 35 12.33 10.24 -9.20
C TYR A 35 12.48 8.74 -9.03
N SER A 36 12.57 8.29 -7.79
CA SER A 36 12.54 6.87 -7.44
C SER A 36 11.58 6.64 -6.28
N LEU A 37 11.25 5.37 -6.02
CA LEU A 37 10.46 5.01 -4.86
C LEU A 37 11.20 5.40 -3.58
N ALA A 38 10.48 6.07 -2.68
CA ALA A 38 10.98 6.32 -1.35
C ALA A 38 11.02 5.01 -0.54
N THR A 39 11.75 5.03 0.56
CA THR A 39 11.82 3.88 1.47
C THR A 39 10.44 3.62 2.09
N LYS A 40 10.03 2.35 2.14
CA LYS A 40 8.75 1.97 2.74
C LYS A 40 8.63 2.47 4.17
N LEU A 41 7.49 3.06 4.49
CA LEU A 41 7.16 3.50 5.85
C LEU A 41 6.89 2.29 6.74
N SER A 42 7.49 2.25 7.93
CA SER A 42 7.26 1.18 8.90
C SER A 42 6.00 1.46 9.73
N ILE A 43 5.07 0.49 9.79
CA ILE A 43 3.91 0.57 10.67
C ILE A 43 4.26 -0.12 12.00
N SER A 44 4.38 0.67 13.07
CA SER A 44 4.67 0.15 14.41
C SER A 44 3.42 -0.34 15.15
N ASN A 45 2.24 0.23 14.84
CA ASN A 45 1.00 -0.10 15.51
C ASN A 45 0.33 -1.33 14.87
N LYS A 46 0.19 -2.39 15.67
CA LYS A 46 -0.39 -3.68 15.24
C LYS A 46 -1.85 -3.56 14.80
N PHE A 47 -2.66 -2.76 15.50
CA PHE A 47 -4.06 -2.55 15.15
C PHE A 47 -4.21 -1.86 13.80
N ILE A 48 -3.37 -0.86 13.52
CA ILE A 48 -3.38 -0.15 12.23
C ILE A 48 -3.02 -1.12 11.10
N SER A 49 -2.00 -1.96 11.31
CA SER A 49 -1.61 -2.97 10.31
C SER A 49 -2.73 -3.97 10.04
N GLU A 50 -3.42 -4.42 11.09
CA GLU A 50 -4.56 -5.34 11.00
C GLU A 50 -5.77 -4.68 10.31
N LEU A 51 -6.03 -3.40 10.57
CA LEU A 51 -7.10 -2.63 9.92
C LEU A 51 -6.85 -2.44 8.42
N ILE A 52 -5.59 -2.20 8.00
CA ILE A 52 -5.25 -2.06 6.58
C ILE A 52 -5.52 -3.37 5.83
N VAL A 53 -5.07 -4.50 6.40
CA VAL A 53 -5.32 -5.83 5.81
C VAL A 53 -6.81 -6.15 5.79
N TYR A 54 -7.53 -5.90 6.88
CA TYR A 54 -8.98 -6.07 6.96
C TYR A 54 -9.70 -5.27 5.86
N THR A 55 -9.32 -4.00 5.70
CA THR A 55 -9.91 -3.10 4.71
C THR A 55 -9.63 -3.58 3.29
N ASP A 56 -8.41 -4.04 2.99
CA ASP A 56 -8.06 -4.58 1.67
C ASP A 56 -8.93 -5.81 1.32
N ILE A 57 -9.05 -6.77 2.25
CA ILE A 57 -9.85 -7.99 2.04
C ILE A 57 -11.33 -7.65 1.84
N LYS A 58 -11.85 -6.72 2.65
CA LYS A 58 -13.26 -6.29 2.58
C LYS A 58 -13.56 -5.55 1.29
N LEU A 59 -12.68 -4.66 0.84
CA LEU A 59 -12.84 -3.93 -0.42
C LEU A 59 -12.61 -4.82 -1.64
N SER A 60 -11.80 -5.88 -1.54
CA SER A 60 -11.64 -6.88 -2.60
C SER A 60 -12.79 -7.88 -2.68
N ASN A 61 -13.86 -7.68 -1.89
CA ASN A 61 -15.02 -8.57 -1.77
C ASN A 61 -14.65 -10.05 -1.57
N SER A 62 -13.51 -10.29 -0.90
CA SER A 62 -12.95 -11.60 -0.67
C SER A 62 -13.12 -11.97 0.81
N LYS A 63 -13.17 -13.27 1.12
CA LYS A 63 -13.23 -13.74 2.53
C LYS A 63 -11.84 -14.03 3.11
N SER A 64 -10.86 -14.19 2.24
CA SER A 64 -9.49 -14.56 2.59
C SER A 64 -8.49 -14.06 1.56
N ILE A 65 -7.24 -13.88 1.99
CA ILE A 65 -6.10 -13.61 1.13
C ILE A 65 -4.89 -14.43 1.57
N LEU A 66 -4.04 -14.84 0.63
CA LEU A 66 -2.76 -15.48 0.96
C LEU A 66 -1.82 -14.45 1.61
N LEU A 67 -1.05 -14.89 2.60
CA LEU A 67 -0.07 -14.01 3.26
C LEU A 67 0.92 -13.41 2.25
N ASN A 68 1.39 -14.23 1.31
CA ASN A 68 2.35 -13.79 0.29
C ASN A 68 1.75 -12.79 -0.71
N ASP A 69 0.44 -12.85 -0.95
CA ASP A 69 -0.25 -11.95 -1.89
C ASP A 69 -0.33 -10.52 -1.36
N LEU A 70 -0.27 -10.33 -0.03
CA LEU A 70 -0.26 -9.00 0.57
C LEU A 70 0.90 -8.16 0.03
N ASN A 71 2.08 -8.72 -0.18
CA ASN A 71 3.23 -7.95 -0.65
C ASN A 71 3.04 -7.35 -2.05
N PHE A 72 2.08 -7.85 -2.83
CA PHE A 72 1.78 -7.40 -4.18
C PHE A 72 0.61 -6.40 -4.24
N LYS A 73 -0.06 -6.11 -3.11
CA LYS A 73 -1.14 -5.11 -3.13
C LYS A 73 -0.58 -3.69 -3.10
N PRO A 74 -1.27 -2.72 -3.75
CA PRO A 74 -0.78 -1.34 -3.89
C PRO A 74 -0.41 -0.66 -2.56
N TRP A 75 -1.18 -0.89 -1.49
CA TRP A 75 -0.90 -0.28 -0.19
C TRP A 75 0.45 -0.70 0.39
N PHE A 76 0.82 -1.96 0.22
CA PHE A 76 2.06 -2.50 0.78
C PHE A 76 3.29 -2.24 -0.10
N LEU A 77 3.10 -1.53 -1.21
CA LEU A 77 4.19 -0.93 -1.98
C LEU A 77 4.86 0.19 -1.17
N TYR A 78 4.07 0.95 -0.39
CA TYR A 78 4.55 2.09 0.38
C TYR A 78 4.75 1.80 1.87
N PHE A 79 4.06 0.79 2.41
CA PHE A 79 4.16 0.41 3.82
C PHE A 79 4.87 -0.94 4.00
N ALA A 80 5.84 -1.01 4.90
CA ALA A 80 6.54 -2.23 5.24
C ALA A 80 5.69 -3.08 6.20
N ILE A 81 5.37 -4.30 5.78
CA ILE A 81 4.55 -5.24 6.55
C ILE A 81 5.37 -6.23 7.39
N SER A 82 6.60 -5.88 7.76
CA SER A 82 7.47 -6.74 8.58
C SER A 82 6.80 -7.16 9.89
N ALA A 83 5.80 -6.41 10.36
CA ALA A 83 4.99 -6.76 11.52
C ALA A 83 3.98 -7.90 11.26
N VAL A 84 3.39 -8.07 10.06
CA VAL A 84 2.22 -8.96 9.80
C VAL A 84 2.52 -10.45 9.87
N ALA A 85 3.74 -10.87 9.55
CA ALA A 85 4.11 -12.29 9.57
C ALA A 85 4.04 -12.93 10.98
N ASP A 86 4.29 -12.14 12.03
CA ASP A 86 4.31 -12.56 13.44
C ASP A 86 3.06 -12.10 14.23
N ILE A 87 2.04 -11.54 13.58
CA ILE A 87 0.87 -11.02 14.31
C ILE A 87 0.01 -12.20 14.75
N LYS A 88 -0.07 -12.39 16.06
CA LYS A 88 -1.26 -12.98 16.69
C LYS A 88 -2.41 -12.00 16.46
N PHE A 89 -3.10 -12.16 15.33
CA PHE A 89 -4.25 -11.33 14.97
C PHE A 89 -5.33 -11.56 16.02
N LYS A 90 -5.68 -10.49 16.74
CA LYS A 90 -6.53 -10.57 17.94
C LYS A 90 -7.82 -9.79 17.78
N TYR A 91 -7.93 -8.90 16.78
CA TYR A 91 -8.96 -7.87 16.77
C TYR A 91 -9.94 -8.00 15.60
N LEU A 92 -9.46 -8.15 14.38
CA LEU A 92 -10.26 -8.04 13.14
C LEU A 92 -10.03 -9.16 12.13
N ILE A 93 -8.88 -9.83 12.16
CA ILE A 93 -8.55 -10.88 11.20
C ILE A 93 -8.03 -12.13 11.91
N SER A 94 -8.02 -13.25 11.22
CA SER A 94 -7.54 -14.54 11.72
C SER A 94 -6.58 -15.16 10.71
N LYS A 95 -5.53 -15.84 11.19
CA LYS A 95 -4.61 -16.58 10.33
C LYS A 95 -4.96 -18.06 10.37
N LYS A 96 -5.02 -18.69 9.20
CA LYS A 96 -5.09 -20.14 9.03
C LYS A 96 -3.80 -20.61 8.37
N ASP A 97 -3.09 -21.52 9.03
CA ASP A 97 -1.88 -22.10 8.46
C ASP A 97 -2.23 -23.00 7.27
N SER A 98 -1.37 -22.96 6.25
CA SER A 98 -1.49 -23.74 5.02
C SER A 98 -0.11 -24.14 4.56
N ALA A 99 0.01 -25.33 3.95
CA ALA A 99 1.26 -25.79 3.35
C ALA A 99 1.69 -24.94 2.13
N VAL A 100 0.76 -24.17 1.55
CA VAL A 100 1.01 -23.28 0.41
C VAL A 100 0.96 -21.83 0.87
N GLY A 101 2.00 -21.05 0.55
CA GLY A 101 1.98 -19.60 0.65
C GLY A 101 1.99 -19.01 2.07
N ASN A 102 2.53 -19.74 3.06
CA ASN A 102 2.65 -19.32 4.47
C ASN A 102 1.31 -19.10 5.21
N GLY A 103 0.20 -19.61 4.66
CA GLY A 103 -1.13 -19.49 5.25
C GLY A 103 -2.01 -18.42 4.62
N TYR A 104 -3.28 -18.43 5.03
CA TYR A 104 -4.30 -17.48 4.64
C TYR A 104 -4.65 -16.56 5.79
N ILE A 105 -4.93 -15.30 5.49
CA ILE A 105 -5.57 -14.36 6.40
C ILE A 105 -7.04 -14.29 6.02
N THR A 106 -7.91 -14.55 6.99
CA THR A 106 -9.36 -14.52 6.87
C THR A 106 -9.94 -13.40 7.72
N LEU A 107 -11.07 -12.83 7.29
CA LEU A 107 -11.93 -12.01 8.14
C LEU A 107 -12.54 -12.86 9.26
#